data_AF-A0A8J6H2M5-F1
#
_entry.id   AF-A0A8J6H2M5-F1
#
_cell.length_a   1.000
_cell.length_b   1.000
_cell.length_c   1.000
_cell.angle_alpha   90.00
_cell.angle_beta   90.00
_cell.angle_gamma   90.00
#
_symmetry.space_group_name_H-M   'P 1'
#
loop_
_entity.id
_entity.type
_entity.pdbx_description
1 polymer ?
#
loop_
_entity_poly.entity_id
_entity_poly.type
_entity_poly.pdbx_seq_one_letter_code
_entity_poly.pdbx_strand_id
1 'polypeptide(L)'
;MNIRRALPDDLMNMQHCNLLCLPENYQMKYYFYHGLSWPQLSYIAEAEAEDGKIVGYVLPKMEEDPDDVPHGHITSLAVKRSHRRIGLAQKLMDQA
;
A
#
# COMPACT_ATOMS: atom_id res chain seq x y z
N MET A 1 15.42 -5.46 3.41
CA MET A 1 14.12 -4.79 3.17
C MET A 1 13.57 -5.38 1.91
N ASN A 2 12.48 -6.12 2.03
CA ASN A 2 11.87 -6.81 0.91
C ASN A 2 10.70 -5.95 0.39
N ILE A 3 10.69 -5.63 -0.90
CA ILE A 3 9.55 -4.96 -1.56
C ILE A 3 8.92 -5.98 -2.48
N ARG A 4 7.62 -6.22 -2.31
CA ARG A 4 6.88 -7.19 -3.10
C ARG A 4 5.43 -6.74 -3.30
N ARG A 5 4.78 -7.34 -4.29
CA ARG A 5 3.34 -7.18 -4.51
C ARG A 5 2.57 -7.63 -3.28
N ALA A 6 1.54 -6.86 -2.93
CA ALA A 6 0.61 -7.20 -1.86
C ALA A 6 -0.22 -8.42 -2.25
N LEU A 7 -0.44 -9.31 -1.29
CA LEU A 7 -1.36 -10.43 -1.38
C LEU A 7 -2.59 -10.16 -0.50
N PRO A 8 -3.73 -10.86 -0.70
CA PRO A 8 -4.91 -10.69 0.14
C PRO A 8 -4.64 -10.85 1.64
N ASP A 9 -3.72 -11.74 2.02
CA ASP A 9 -3.33 -11.99 3.41
C ASP A 9 -2.60 -10.79 4.04
N ASP A 10 -2.01 -9.90 3.23
CA ASP A 10 -1.31 -8.71 3.70
C ASP A 10 -2.25 -7.56 4.05
N LEU A 11 -3.49 -7.58 3.56
CA LEU A 11 -4.40 -6.44 3.62
C LEU A 11 -4.73 -6.01 5.07
N MET A 12 -4.84 -6.96 5.99
CA MET A 12 -5.05 -6.66 7.42
C MET A 12 -3.83 -5.95 8.03
N ASN A 13 -2.63 -6.37 7.64
CA ASN A 13 -1.38 -5.76 8.08
C ASN A 13 -1.17 -4.36 7.45
N MET A 14 -1.64 -4.17 6.21
CA MET A 14 -1.68 -2.85 5.57
C MET A 14 -2.63 -1.90 6.32
N GLN A 15 -3.83 -2.36 6.67
CA GLN A 15 -4.77 -1.57 7.48
C GLN A 15 -4.18 -1.21 8.85
N HIS A 16 -3.51 -2.16 9.51
CA HIS A 16 -2.81 -1.86 10.76
C HIS A 16 -1.72 -0.78 10.58
N CYS A 17 -0.95 -0.84 9.48
CA CYS A 17 0.04 0.17 9.17
C CYS A 17 -0.60 1.56 8.88
N ASN A 18 -1.76 1.60 8.22
CA ASN A 18 -2.53 2.81 7.97
C ASN A 18 -2.95 3.49 9.29
N LEU A 19 -3.58 2.73 10.19
CA LEU A 19 -4.01 3.20 11.51
C LEU A 19 -2.87 3.81 12.35
N LEU A 20 -1.65 3.28 12.20
CA LEU A 20 -0.47 3.79 12.90
C LEU A 20 0.14 5.04 12.27
N CYS A 21 -0.08 5.25 10.96
CA CYS A 21 0.69 6.25 10.19
C CYS A 21 -0.13 7.44 9.72
N LEU A 22 -1.44 7.28 9.52
CA LEU A 22 -2.32 8.26 8.88
C LEU A 22 -3.61 8.46 9.69
N PRO A 23 -4.14 9.69 9.75
CA PRO A 23 -5.43 9.96 10.37
C PRO A 23 -6.61 9.51 9.49
N GLU A 24 -6.46 9.49 8.17
CA GLU A 24 -7.46 8.99 7.23
C GLU A 24 -7.43 7.45 7.15
N ASN A 25 -8.50 6.84 7.66
CA ASN A 25 -8.62 5.40 7.80
C ASN A 25 -9.80 4.85 7.00
N TYR A 26 -9.69 3.58 6.59
CA TYR A 26 -10.69 2.91 5.75
C TYR A 26 -11.13 1.59 6.35
N GLN A 27 -12.38 1.22 6.08
CA GLN A 27 -12.90 -0.10 6.44
C GLN A 27 -12.24 -1.19 5.59
N MET A 28 -12.19 -2.42 6.12
CA MET A 28 -11.55 -3.55 5.45
C MET A 28 -12.16 -3.87 4.07
N LYS A 29 -13.47 -3.60 3.90
CA LYS A 29 -14.15 -3.69 2.61
C LYS A 29 -13.42 -2.90 1.51
N TYR A 30 -12.88 -1.73 1.83
CA TYR A 30 -12.20 -0.87 0.87
C TYR A 30 -10.82 -1.41 0.47
N TYR A 31 -10.10 -2.03 1.41
CA TYR A 31 -8.86 -2.75 1.13
C TYR A 31 -9.11 -3.96 0.22
N PHE A 32 -10.16 -4.75 0.50
CA PHE A 32 -10.55 -5.86 -0.38
C PHE A 32 -10.94 -5.39 -1.77
N TYR A 33 -11.68 -4.29 -1.89
CA TYR A 33 -12.03 -3.71 -3.19
C TYR A 33 -10.76 -3.39 -4.02
N HIS A 34 -9.76 -2.72 -3.45
CA HIS A 34 -8.50 -2.45 -4.18
C HIS A 34 -7.76 -3.74 -4.55
N GLY A 35 -7.59 -4.65 -3.58
CA GLY A 35 -6.83 -5.89 -3.78
C GLY A 35 -7.47 -6.88 -4.75
N LEU A 36 -8.80 -6.79 -4.96
CA LEU A 36 -9.52 -7.66 -5.89
C LEU A 36 -9.74 -6.99 -7.26
N SER A 37 -9.91 -5.66 -7.31
CA SER A 37 -10.09 -4.93 -8.57
C SER A 37 -8.76 -4.73 -9.31
N TRP A 38 -7.68 -4.38 -8.59
CA TRP A 38 -6.36 -4.11 -9.18
C TRP A 38 -5.22 -4.76 -8.38
N PRO A 39 -5.18 -6.10 -8.31
CA PRO A 39 -4.20 -6.84 -7.50
C PRO A 39 -2.74 -6.54 -7.86
N GLN A 40 -2.46 -6.08 -9.08
CA GLN A 40 -1.11 -5.81 -9.57
C GLN A 40 -0.50 -4.51 -9.04
N LEU A 41 -1.32 -3.55 -8.61
CA LEU A 41 -0.85 -2.19 -8.33
C LEU A 41 -0.41 -1.99 -6.88
N SER A 42 -0.90 -2.82 -5.95
CA SER A 42 -0.57 -2.67 -4.53
C SER A 42 0.75 -3.35 -4.18
N TYR A 43 1.63 -2.62 -3.50
CA TYR A 43 2.93 -3.12 -3.04
C TYR A 43 3.12 -2.87 -1.54
N ILE A 44 3.91 -3.73 -0.91
CA ILE A 44 4.30 -3.62 0.49
C ILE A 44 5.82 -3.64 0.64
N ALA A 45 6.29 -3.07 1.75
CA ALA A 45 7.67 -3.15 2.19
C ALA A 45 7.71 -3.88 3.54
N GLU A 46 8.48 -4.96 3.59
CA GLU A 46 8.70 -5.79 4.77
C GLU A 46 10.13 -5.61 5.30
N ALA A 47 10.25 -5.59 6.63
CA ALA A 47 11.55 -5.56 7.30
C ALA A 47 11.97 -6.97 7.72
N GLU A 48 13.07 -7.47 7.14
CA GLU A 48 13.69 -8.74 7.55
C GLU A 48 14.08 -8.73 9.03
N ALA A 49 14.56 -7.58 9.54
CA ALA A 49 14.91 -7.41 10.95
C ALA A 49 13.70 -7.48 11.91
N GLU A 50 12.46 -7.41 11.40
CA GLU A 50 11.22 -7.54 12.16
C GLU A 50 10.41 -8.77 11.77
N ASP A 51 11.06 -9.85 11.35
CA ASP A 51 10.40 -11.13 11.01
C ASP A 51 9.33 -10.97 9.91
N GLY A 52 9.67 -10.19 8.88
CA GLY A 52 8.79 -9.98 7.72
C GLY A 52 7.61 -9.04 7.98
N LYS A 53 7.58 -8.32 9.11
CA LYS A 53 6.50 -7.35 9.37
C LYS A 53 6.46 -6.25 8.32
N ILE A 54 5.23 -5.88 7.94
CA ILE A 54 4.98 -4.73 7.06
C ILE A 54 5.40 -3.44 7.78
N VAL A 55 6.31 -2.71 7.13
CA VAL A 55 6.81 -1.40 7.59
C VAL A 55 6.40 -0.27 6.66
N GLY A 56 5.85 -0.58 5.49
CA GLY A 56 5.20 0.39 4.62
C GLY A 56 4.39 -0.29 3.52
N TYR A 57 3.51 0.46 2.88
CA TYR A 57 2.68 -0.01 1.78
C TYR A 57 2.28 1.15 0.87
N VAL A 58 1.88 0.81 -0.36
CA VAL A 58 1.16 1.68 -1.29
C VAL A 58 -0.11 0.96 -1.76
N LEU A 59 -1.22 1.69 -1.74
CA LEU A 59 -2.55 1.20 -2.10
C LEU A 59 -3.12 2.13 -3.19
N PRO A 60 -2.80 1.89 -4.46
CA PRO A 60 -3.34 2.65 -5.58
C PRO A 60 -4.57 1.95 -6.20
N LYS A 61 -5.33 2.72 -6.99
CA LYS A 61 -6.41 2.23 -7.87
C LYS A 61 -6.27 2.85 -9.26
N MET A 62 -6.98 2.32 -10.24
CA MET A 62 -7.27 3.06 -11.47
C MET A 62 -8.50 3.94 -11.23
N GLU A 63 -8.53 5.14 -11.82
CA GLU A 63 -9.79 5.88 -11.90
C GLU A 63 -10.76 5.18 -12.86
N GLU A 64 -12.04 5.22 -12.48
CA GLU A 64 -13.11 4.47 -13.15
C GLU A 64 -14.05 5.38 -13.97
N ASP A 65 -13.82 6.69 -14.00
CA ASP A 65 -14.62 7.63 -14.79
C ASP A 65 -14.41 7.35 -16.30
N PRO A 66 -15.46 6.97 -17.04
CA PRO A 66 -15.34 6.60 -18.45
C PRO A 66 -15.04 7.78 -19.38
N ASP A 67 -15.28 9.03 -18.92
CA ASP A 67 -15.04 10.23 -19.73
C ASP A 67 -13.58 10.71 -19.64
N ASP A 68 -12.82 10.20 -18.67
CA ASP A 68 -11.42 10.54 -18.45
C ASP A 68 -10.43 9.59 -19.16
N VAL A 69 -9.23 10.10 -19.43
CA VAL A 69 -8.12 9.26 -19.90
C VAL A 69 -7.71 8.30 -18.76
N PRO A 70 -7.47 7.00 -19.01
CA PRO A 70 -7.06 6.07 -17.97
C PRO A 70 -5.82 6.55 -17.21
N HIS A 71 -5.96 6.77 -15.91
CA HIS A 71 -4.89 7.21 -15.03
C HIS A 71 -4.98 6.54 -13.66
N GLY A 72 -3.82 6.41 -13.01
CA GLY A 72 -3.72 5.85 -11.66
C GLY A 72 -4.01 6.90 -10.60
N HIS A 73 -4.57 6.45 -9.47
CA HIS A 73 -4.82 7.24 -8.29
C HIS A 73 -4.19 6.60 -7.07
N ILE A 74 -3.40 7.36 -6.31
CA ILE A 74 -2.80 6.89 -5.06
C ILE A 74 -3.77 7.13 -3.91
N THR A 75 -4.53 6.09 -3.54
CA THR A 75 -5.47 6.16 -2.41
C THR A 75 -4.74 6.32 -1.09
N SER A 76 -3.66 5.56 -0.88
CA SER A 76 -2.90 5.64 0.36
C SER A 76 -1.44 5.19 0.19
N LEU A 77 -0.51 5.92 0.80
CA LEU A 77 0.90 5.59 0.89
C LEU A 77 1.37 5.86 2.32
N ALA A 78 1.91 4.85 2.98
CA ALA A 78 2.43 5.02 4.34
C ALA A 78 3.68 4.19 4.58
N VAL A 79 4.59 4.75 5.37
CA VAL A 79 5.77 4.08 5.90
C VAL A 79 5.86 4.40 7.39
N LYS A 80 6.04 3.39 8.24
CA LYS A 80 6.23 3.54 9.69
C LYS A 80 7.38 4.49 9.97
N ARG A 81 7.22 5.36 10.98
CA ARG A 81 8.20 6.41 11.30
C ARG A 81 9.62 5.86 11.53
N SER A 82 9.73 4.69 12.16
CA SER A 82 11.01 3.98 12.39
C SER A 82 11.76 3.59 11.12
N HIS A 83 11.08 3.54 9.97
CA HIS A 83 11.63 3.10 8.68
C HIS A 83 11.54 4.19 7.59
N ARG A 84 11.41 5.47 8.00
CA ARG A 84 11.44 6.61 7.07
C ARG A 84 12.87 7.04 6.74
N ARG A 85 13.01 7.93 5.75
CA ARG A 85 14.29 8.53 5.30
C ARG A 85 15.34 7.55 4.73
N ILE A 86 14.91 6.34 4.37
CA ILE A 86 15.73 5.32 3.69
C ILE A 86 15.25 4.99 2.26
N GLY A 87 14.38 5.84 1.70
CA GLY A 87 13.90 5.72 0.30
C GLY A 87 12.77 4.70 0.06
N LEU A 88 12.18 4.10 1.10
CA LEU A 88 11.12 3.09 0.92
C LEU A 88 9.88 3.62 0.18
N ALA A 89 9.41 4.82 0.52
CA ALA A 89 8.24 5.40 -0.13
C ALA A 89 8.45 5.61 -1.63
N GLN A 90 9.64 6.09 -2.02
CA GLN A 90 9.98 6.25 -3.43
C GLN A 90 10.01 4.89 -4.15
N LYS A 91 10.69 3.90 -3.57
CA LYS A 91 10.73 2.55 -4.17
C LYS A 91 9.36 1.89 -4.28
N LEU A 92 8.47 2.12 -3.32
CA LEU A 92 7.08 1.65 -3.39
C LEU A 92 6.33 2.31 -4.55
N MET A 93 6.48 3.62 -4.72
CA MET A 93 5.87 4.37 -5.82
C MET A 93 6.43 3.99 -7.19
N ASP A 94 7.73 3.70 -7.30
CA ASP A 94 8.37 3.29 -8.56
C ASP A 94 7.92 1.88 -9.03
N GLN A 95 7.36 1.06 -8.13
CA GLN A 95 6.82 -0.28 -8.47
C GLN A 95 5.32 -0.27 -8.76
N ALA A 96 4.61 0.73 -8.27
CA ALA A 96 3.15 0.84 -8.30
C ALA A 96 2.61 1.32 -9.65
#